data_AF-A0A5B0DU85-F1
#
_entry.id   AF-A0A5B0DU85-F1
#
_cell.length_a   1.000
_cell.length_b   1.000
_cell.length_c   1.000
_cell.angle_alpha   90.00
_cell.angle_beta   90.00
_cell.angle_gamma   90.00
#
_symmetry.space_group_name_H-M   'P 1'
#
loop_
_entity.id
_entity.type
_entity.pdbx_description
1 polymer ?
#
loop_
_entity_poly.entity_id
_entity_poly.type
_entity_poly.pdbx_seq_one_letter_code
_entity_poly.pdbx_strand_id
1 'polypeptide(L)'
;MKTDTRVVAAIDKALNSAVASSHINLTSTDATAVRDRLINEVAPTVINLTNNEPLWQSRVLWGALLSAIGGTAALIGYPLSAEYQNRVLETIMLWVMVGGLVSGPALTWWGRLRARKPIGT
;
A
#
# COMPACT_ATOMS: atom_id res chain seq x y z
N MET A 1 13.37 6.08 -7.85
CA MET A 1 12.71 5.62 -6.60
C MET A 1 13.79 5.53 -5.54
N LYS A 2 13.66 6.20 -4.38
CA LYS A 2 14.72 6.14 -3.35
C LYS A 2 14.59 4.82 -2.58
N THR A 3 15.63 3.99 -2.63
CA THR A 3 15.73 2.76 -1.84
C THR A 3 15.76 3.10 -0.35
N ASP A 4 14.98 2.40 0.48
CA ASP A 4 15.01 2.59 1.93
C ASP A 4 16.39 2.24 2.48
N THR A 5 17.06 3.20 3.12
CA THR A 5 18.42 3.06 3.68
C THR A 5 18.50 1.94 4.72
N ARG A 6 17.40 1.60 5.37
CA ARG A 6 17.34 0.49 6.35
C ARG A 6 17.42 -0.87 5.67
N VAL A 7 16.83 -1.02 4.49
CA VAL A 7 16.89 -2.26 3.70
C VAL A 7 18.32 -2.46 3.18
N VAL A 8 18.93 -1.40 2.66
CA VAL A 8 20.33 -1.43 2.22
C VAL A 8 21.26 -1.83 3.36
N ALA A 9 21.10 -1.20 4.54
CA ALA A 9 21.91 -1.54 5.72
C ALA A 9 21.72 -2.99 6.20
N ALA A 10 20.50 -3.54 6.12
CA ALA A 10 20.22 -4.91 6.49
C ALA A 10 20.86 -5.92 5.51
N ILE A 11 20.77 -5.65 4.20
CA ILE A 11 21.43 -6.46 3.15
C ILE A 11 22.94 -6.42 3.32
N ASP A 12 23.52 -5.23 3.55
CA ASP A 12 24.96 -5.06 3.77
C ASP A 12 25.45 -5.84 5.00
N LYS A 13 24.70 -5.80 6.10
CA LYS A 13 25.00 -6.58 7.30
C LYS A 13 24.98 -8.09 7.04
N ALA A 14 23.98 -8.58 6.30
CA ALA A 14 23.83 -9.99 5.98
C ALA A 14 24.96 -10.48 5.06
N LEU A 15 25.29 -9.71 4.01
CA LEU A 15 26.36 -10.04 3.08
C LEU A 15 27.74 -10.00 3.74
N ASN A 16 28.02 -8.99 4.57
CA ASN A 16 29.28 -8.94 5.32
C ASN A 16 29.44 -10.15 6.26
N SER A 17 28.33 -10.60 6.87
CA SER A 17 28.33 -11.81 7.70
C SER A 17 28.52 -13.09 6.87
N ALA A 18 27.99 -13.11 5.64
CA ALA A 18 28.15 -14.23 4.72
C ALA A 18 29.58 -14.33 4.16
N VAL A 19 30.20 -13.20 3.80
CA VAL A 19 31.60 -13.14 3.34
C VAL A 19 32.57 -13.53 4.47
N ALA A 20 32.25 -13.16 5.71
CA ALA A 20 33.05 -13.56 6.88
C ALA A 20 32.87 -15.03 7.28
N SER A 21 31.91 -15.75 6.69
CA SER A 21 31.61 -17.15 7.02
C SER A 21 32.49 -18.10 6.22
N SER A 22 33.19 -19.01 6.91
CA SER A 22 33.96 -20.09 6.28
C SER A 22 33.09 -21.15 5.59
N HIS A 23 31.76 -21.08 5.75
CA HIS A 23 30.81 -22.05 5.18
C HIS A 23 30.16 -21.56 3.88
N ILE A 24 30.41 -20.31 3.48
CA ILE A 24 29.81 -19.72 2.27
C ILE A 24 30.96 -19.27 1.36
N ASN A 25 31.11 -19.91 0.21
CA ASN A 25 32.04 -19.47 -0.81
C ASN A 25 31.46 -18.24 -1.53
N LEU A 26 31.62 -17.07 -0.92
CA LEU A 26 31.27 -15.77 -1.50
C LEU A 26 32.52 -14.89 -1.55
N THR A 27 32.93 -14.47 -2.74
CA THR A 27 34.00 -13.47 -2.86
C THR A 27 33.45 -12.06 -2.65
N SER A 28 34.30 -11.10 -2.29
CA SER A 28 33.89 -9.68 -2.12
C SER A 28 33.31 -9.08 -3.40
N THR A 29 33.81 -9.50 -4.57
CA THR A 29 33.31 -9.10 -5.88
C THR A 29 31.89 -9.64 -6.12
N ASP A 30 31.64 -10.91 -5.79
CA ASP A 30 30.31 -11.53 -5.91
C ASP A 30 29.32 -10.90 -4.93
N ALA A 31 29.76 -10.58 -3.70
CA ALA A 31 28.94 -9.93 -2.70
C ALA A 31 28.37 -8.59 -3.20
N THR A 32 29.15 -7.80 -3.94
CA THR A 32 28.70 -6.52 -4.50
C THR A 32 27.66 -6.72 -5.60
N ALA A 33 27.88 -7.68 -6.50
CA ALA A 33 26.91 -8.02 -7.56
C ALA A 33 25.60 -8.59 -6.98
N VAL A 34 25.69 -9.43 -5.95
CA VAL A 34 24.54 -9.99 -5.23
C VAL A 34 23.78 -8.89 -4.49
N ARG A 35 24.49 -7.95 -3.84
CA ARG A 35 23.90 -6.78 -3.18
C ARG A 35 23.02 -5.98 -4.13
N ASP A 36 23.57 -5.60 -5.29
CA ASP A 36 22.84 -4.74 -6.24
C ASP A 36 21.62 -5.46 -6.79
N ARG A 37 21.72 -6.77 -7.05
CA ARG A 37 20.60 -7.58 -7.49
C ARG A 37 19.52 -7.73 -6.41
N LEU A 38 19.92 -7.96 -5.16
CA LEU A 38 18.99 -8.00 -4.02
C LEU A 38 18.30 -6.66 -3.82
N ILE A 39 19.03 -5.54 -3.91
CA ILE A 39 18.43 -4.21 -3.82
C ILE A 39 17.39 -4.02 -4.93
N ASN A 40 17.71 -4.39 -6.16
CA ASN A 40 16.79 -4.22 -7.29
C ASN A 40 15.52 -5.06 -7.19
N GLU A 41 15.61 -6.28 -6.64
CA GLU A 41 14.45 -7.19 -6.50
C GLU A 41 13.63 -6.91 -5.22
N VAL A 42 14.32 -6.65 -4.10
CA VAL A 42 13.68 -6.55 -2.77
C VAL A 42 13.18 -5.12 -2.51
N ALA A 43 13.89 -4.08 -2.97
CA ALA A 43 13.50 -2.71 -2.68
C ALA A 43 12.09 -2.35 -3.16
N PRO A 44 11.65 -2.70 -4.38
CA PRO A 44 10.28 -2.44 -4.81
C PRO A 44 9.26 -3.14 -3.92
N THR A 45 9.53 -4.40 -3.57
CA THR A 45 8.65 -5.22 -2.72
C THR A 45 8.50 -4.63 -1.31
N VAL A 46 9.60 -4.20 -0.69
CA VAL A 46 9.57 -3.60 0.66
C VAL A 46 8.89 -2.23 0.65
N ILE A 47 9.12 -1.41 -0.39
CA ILE A 47 8.45 -0.11 -0.53
C ILE A 47 6.94 -0.30 -0.63
N ASN A 48 6.48 -1.29 -1.39
CA ASN A 48 5.07 -1.63 -1.52
C ASN A 48 4.49 -2.16 -0.20
N LEU A 49 5.20 -3.05 0.51
CA LEU A 49 4.77 -3.59 1.81
C LEU A 49 4.68 -2.53 2.91
N THR A 50 5.53 -1.50 2.85
CA THR A 50 5.59 -0.44 3.87
C THR A 50 4.80 0.82 3.48
N ASN A 51 4.12 0.81 2.33
CA ASN A 51 3.39 1.96 1.77
C ASN A 51 4.25 3.23 1.59
N ASN A 52 5.58 3.10 1.41
CA ASN A 52 6.49 4.24 1.27
C ASN A 52 6.57 4.82 -0.16
N GLU A 53 5.76 4.33 -1.09
CA GLU A 53 5.68 4.86 -2.45
C GLU A 53 5.01 6.27 -2.48
N PRO A 54 5.40 7.14 -3.44
CA PRO A 54 4.77 8.45 -3.61
C PRO A 54 3.26 8.35 -3.81
N LEU A 55 2.49 9.32 -3.31
CA LEU A 55 1.02 9.28 -3.34
C LEU A 55 0.44 9.08 -4.74
N TRP A 56 1.08 9.61 -5.78
CA TRP A 56 0.64 9.48 -7.18
C TRP A 56 0.94 8.12 -7.82
N GLN A 57 1.83 7.31 -7.24
CA GLN A 57 2.11 5.92 -7.69
C GLN A 57 1.34 4.87 -6.88
N SER A 58 0.66 5.31 -5.83
CA SER A 58 -0.03 4.47 -4.88
C SER A 58 -1.22 3.73 -5.47
N ARG A 59 -1.10 2.41 -5.59
CA ARG A 59 -2.22 1.55 -6.02
C ARG A 59 -3.39 1.62 -5.03
N VAL A 60 -3.09 1.72 -3.74
CA VAL A 60 -4.07 1.79 -2.65
C VAL A 60 -4.85 3.12 -2.69
N LEU A 61 -4.19 4.23 -2.99
CA LEU A 61 -4.80 5.55 -3.05
C LEU A 61 -5.65 5.70 -4.32
N TRP A 62 -5.16 5.19 -5.46
CA TRP A 62 -5.95 5.13 -6.69
C TRP A 62 -7.18 4.22 -6.55
N GLY A 63 -7.03 3.05 -5.92
CA GLY A 63 -8.16 2.18 -5.62
C GLY A 63 -9.21 2.86 -4.75
N ALA A 64 -8.78 3.50 -3.66
CA ALA A 64 -9.67 4.27 -2.79
C ALA A 64 -10.38 5.42 -3.53
N LEU A 65 -9.64 6.20 -4.34
CA LEU A 65 -10.20 7.31 -5.10
C LEU A 65 -11.23 6.84 -6.15
N LEU A 66 -10.91 5.80 -6.90
CA LEU A 66 -11.82 5.25 -7.92
C LEU A 66 -13.07 4.64 -7.29
N SER A 67 -12.94 3.96 -6.14
CA SER A 67 -14.08 3.48 -5.36
C SER A 67 -14.97 4.62 -4.86
N ALA A 68 -14.37 5.73 -4.42
CA ALA A 68 -15.13 6.91 -3.99
C ALA A 68 -15.90 7.56 -5.16
N ILE A 69 -15.26 7.71 -6.33
CA ILE A 69 -15.88 8.26 -7.55
C ILE A 69 -17.00 7.36 -8.05
N GLY A 70 -16.75 6.04 -8.14
CA GLY A 70 -17.76 5.07 -8.58
C GLY A 70 -18.97 5.02 -7.63
N GLY A 71 -18.71 5.10 -6.32
CA GLY A 71 -19.75 5.18 -5.30
C GLY A 71 -20.60 6.45 -5.38
N THR A 72 -20.01 7.59 -5.73
CA THR A 72 -20.75 8.86 -5.86
C THR A 72 -21.47 8.98 -7.19
N ALA A 73 -20.89 8.55 -8.30
CA ALA A 73 -21.54 8.58 -9.62
C ALA A 73 -22.85 7.78 -9.67
N ALA A 74 -22.92 6.66 -8.93
CA ALA A 74 -24.12 5.85 -8.79
C ALA A 74 -25.31 6.59 -8.12
N LEU A 75 -25.06 7.68 -7.38
CA LEU A 75 -26.07 8.47 -6.65
C LEU A 75 -26.68 9.60 -7.48
N ILE A 76 -26.07 10.02 -8.60
CA ILE A 76 -26.40 11.28 -9.30
C ILE A 76 -27.27 11.08 -10.55
N GLY A 77 -27.58 9.84 -10.95
CA GLY A 77 -28.30 9.54 -12.19
C GLY A 77 -29.82 9.33 -12.06
N TYR A 78 -30.61 10.40 -11.92
CA TYR A 78 -32.08 10.56 -12.19
C TYR A 78 -33.04 10.84 -10.97
N PRO A 79 -34.14 11.64 -11.11
CA PRO A 79 -34.78 12.35 -9.99
C PRO A 79 -36.03 11.68 -9.40
N LEU A 80 -36.25 11.96 -8.11
CA LEU A 80 -37.10 11.21 -7.18
C LEU A 80 -38.44 11.94 -6.88
N SER A 81 -39.60 11.34 -7.22
CA SER A 81 -40.97 11.75 -6.86
C SER A 81 -41.46 11.13 -5.51
N ALA A 82 -42.64 11.49 -4.97
CA ALA A 82 -43.02 11.22 -3.56
C ALA A 82 -43.08 9.73 -3.11
N GLU A 83 -43.08 8.79 -4.06
CA GLU A 83 -42.92 7.35 -3.81
C GLU A 83 -41.45 6.94 -3.57
N TYR A 84 -40.50 7.75 -4.04
CA TYR A 84 -39.06 7.57 -3.88
C TYR A 84 -38.50 7.94 -2.49
N GLN A 85 -39.27 8.66 -1.69
CA GLN A 85 -38.81 9.23 -0.42
C GLN A 85 -38.94 8.25 0.75
N ASN A 86 -39.94 7.37 0.71
CA ASN A 86 -40.24 6.56 1.88
C ASN A 86 -39.32 5.37 2.07
N ARG A 87 -38.49 5.01 1.09
CA ARG A 87 -37.48 3.96 1.25
C ARG A 87 -36.10 4.36 0.77
N VAL A 88 -35.81 5.66 0.87
CA VAL A 88 -34.53 6.16 1.40
C VAL A 88 -34.24 5.58 2.80
N LEU A 89 -35.26 5.05 3.47
CA LEU A 89 -35.22 4.03 4.53
C LEU A 89 -34.52 2.71 4.15
N GLU A 90 -34.14 2.54 2.90
CA GLU A 90 -32.92 1.84 2.46
C GLU A 90 -31.65 2.62 2.82
N THR A 91 -31.74 3.32 3.93
CA THR A 91 -30.76 3.78 4.92
C THR A 91 -29.77 2.67 5.31
N ILE A 92 -29.99 1.44 4.84
CA ILE A 92 -28.99 0.47 4.42
C ILE A 92 -27.77 1.14 3.72
N MET A 93 -28.00 2.04 2.77
CA MET A 93 -26.98 2.92 2.23
C MET A 93 -26.34 3.80 3.30
N LEU A 94 -27.11 4.38 4.21
CA LEU A 94 -26.62 5.37 5.17
C LEU A 94 -25.48 4.85 6.05
N TRP A 95 -25.43 3.54 6.33
CA TRP A 95 -24.40 2.94 7.19
C TRP A 95 -23.31 2.16 6.46
N VAL A 96 -23.57 1.74 5.23
CA VAL A 96 -22.46 1.57 4.28
C VAL A 96 -21.84 2.95 3.96
N MET A 97 -22.57 4.06 4.07
CA MET A 97 -22.10 5.42 3.77
C MET A 97 -21.35 6.11 4.92
N VAL A 98 -21.75 5.91 6.19
CA VAL A 98 -21.00 6.47 7.34
C VAL A 98 -19.74 5.66 7.64
N GLY A 99 -19.68 4.37 7.27
CA GLY A 99 -18.56 3.45 7.52
C GLY A 99 -17.75 2.94 6.30
N GLY A 100 -18.35 2.81 5.12
CA GLY A 100 -17.80 2.03 4.01
C GLY A 100 -17.63 2.72 2.65
N LEU A 101 -18.50 3.66 2.26
CA LEU A 101 -18.46 4.31 0.93
C LEU A 101 -17.57 5.56 0.94
N VAL A 102 -17.67 6.37 1.99
CA VAL A 102 -16.74 7.47 2.27
C VAL A 102 -15.61 6.96 3.16
N SER A 103 -15.94 6.21 4.19
CA SER A 103 -15.01 5.72 5.20
C SER A 103 -14.28 4.46 4.79
N GLY A 104 -14.71 3.66 3.82
CA GLY A 104 -13.85 2.61 3.26
C GLY A 104 -12.65 3.21 2.53
N PRO A 105 -12.87 4.06 1.51
CA PRO A 105 -11.82 4.86 0.89
C PRO A 105 -11.05 5.73 1.89
N ALA A 106 -11.71 6.42 2.82
CA ALA A 106 -11.04 7.29 3.79
C ALA A 106 -10.28 6.52 4.88
N LEU A 107 -10.76 5.35 5.35
CA LEU A 107 -10.02 4.45 6.25
C LEU A 107 -8.87 3.78 5.52
N THR A 108 -9.03 3.46 4.23
CA THR A 108 -7.95 2.92 3.39
C THR A 108 -6.87 3.99 3.17
N TRP A 109 -7.29 5.23 2.91
CA TRP A 109 -6.38 6.37 2.79
C TRP A 109 -5.70 6.68 4.14
N TRP A 110 -6.46 6.73 5.23
CA TRP A 110 -5.93 6.93 6.59
C TRP A 110 -5.00 5.81 7.03
N GLY A 111 -5.38 4.56 6.76
CA GLY A 111 -4.61 3.36 7.00
C GLY A 111 -3.28 3.43 6.25
N ARG A 112 -3.28 3.84 4.98
CA ARG A 112 -2.04 4.08 4.23
C ARG A 112 -1.17 5.19 4.85
N LEU A 113 -1.76 6.30 5.29
CA LEU A 113 -1.00 7.43 5.85
C LEU A 113 -0.35 7.09 7.20
N ARG A 114 -0.97 6.19 7.98
CA ARG A 114 -0.54 5.84 9.34
C ARG A 114 0.21 4.50 9.42
N ALA A 115 -0.11 3.52 8.58
CA ALA A 115 0.57 2.23 8.54
C ALA A 115 1.87 2.32 7.74
N ARG A 116 2.98 2.51 8.46
CA ARG A 116 4.35 2.54 7.92
C ARG A 116 5.18 1.30 8.29
N LYS A 117 4.53 0.30 8.89
CA LYS A 117 5.13 -0.96 9.31
C LYS A 117 4.28 -2.13 8.81
N PRO A 118 4.91 -3.24 8.38
CA PRO A 118 4.19 -4.45 8.04
C PRO A 118 3.52 -5.03 9.30
N ILE A 119 2.38 -5.68 9.12
CA ILE A 119 1.64 -6.33 10.21
C ILE A 119 2.32 -7.67 10.50
N GLY A 120 2.59 -7.98 11.78
CA GLY A 120 3.17 -9.27 12.19
C GLY A 120 4.70 -9.31 12.33
N THR A 121 5.36 -8.14 12.40
CA THR A 121 6.80 -7.99 12.70
C THR A 121 7.04 -7.23 13.99
#